data_AF-A0A1D2R7E8-F1
#
_entry.id   AF-A0A1D2R7E8-F1
#
_cell.length_a   1.000
_cell.length_b   1.000
_cell.length_c   1.000
_cell.angle_alpha   90.00
_cell.angle_beta   90.00
_cell.angle_gamma   90.00
#
_symmetry.space_group_name_H-M   'P 1'
#
loop_
_entity.id
_entity.type
_entity.pdbx_description
1 polymer ?
#
loop_
_entity_poly.entity_id
_entity_poly.type
_entity_poly.pdbx_seq_one_letter_code
_entity_poly.pdbx_strand_id
1 'polypeptide(L)'
;MFDKVVIGGTFNTLHRGHKAVLDTGFEVGKTVVIGLTSDDFANRIDPYAIATIDPGVDAIVVSKETLMRAEEINAIRAKKCLDELTIIVVPTALAKDGRPISGNLIRKGEIDIDGNLL
;
A
#
# COMPACT_ATOMS: atom_id res chain seq x y z
N MET A 1 -3.96 11.82 -14.41
CA MET A 1 -4.77 10.76 -13.79
C MET A 1 -4.47 9.47 -14.54
N PHE A 2 -4.07 8.43 -13.82
CA PHE A 2 -3.80 7.09 -14.35
C PHE A 2 -5.13 6.37 -14.64
N ASP A 3 -5.17 5.48 -15.63
CA ASP A 3 -6.37 4.75 -15.99
C ASP A 3 -6.66 3.63 -14.97
N LYS A 4 -5.64 2.91 -14.54
CA LYS A 4 -5.73 1.85 -13.51
C LYS A 4 -4.59 1.93 -12.50
N VAL A 5 -4.96 2.09 -11.24
CA VAL A 5 -4.05 2.16 -10.10
C VAL A 5 -4.27 0.97 -9.20
N VAL A 6 -3.19 0.35 -8.73
CA VAL A 6 -3.24 -0.73 -7.75
C VAL A 6 -2.77 -0.28 -6.38
N ILE A 7 -3.43 -0.78 -5.34
CA ILE A 7 -3.03 -0.61 -3.94
C ILE A 7 -3.02 -1.99 -3.30
N GLY A 8 -1.96 -2.32 -2.56
CA GLY A 8 -1.87 -3.56 -1.79
C GLY A 8 -1.71 -3.27 -0.30
N GLY A 9 -2.38 -4.05 0.55
CA GLY A 9 -2.20 -3.92 1.99
C GLY A 9 -2.92 -5.02 2.76
N THR A 10 -2.47 -5.25 4.00
CA THR A 10 -3.19 -6.12 4.93
C THR A 10 -4.42 -5.42 5.49
N PHE A 11 -4.39 -4.07 5.52
CA PHE A 11 -5.47 -3.21 6.02
C PHE A 11 -6.03 -3.64 7.38
N ASN A 12 -5.19 -4.29 8.18
CA ASN A 12 -5.57 -4.78 9.50
C ASN A 12 -5.60 -3.62 10.49
N THR A 13 -6.77 -3.36 11.10
CA THR A 13 -7.06 -2.15 11.89
C THR A 13 -6.84 -0.88 11.05
N LEU A 14 -7.87 -0.42 10.35
CA LEU A 14 -7.80 0.78 9.52
C LEU A 14 -7.46 2.02 10.36
N HIS A 15 -6.51 2.81 9.86
CA HIS A 15 -5.98 3.99 10.55
C HIS A 15 -5.49 5.02 9.52
N ARG A 16 -5.09 6.21 9.99
CA ARG A 16 -4.70 7.36 9.14
C ARG A 16 -3.67 7.02 8.06
N GLY A 17 -2.69 6.17 8.35
CA GLY A 17 -1.74 5.66 7.36
C GLY A 17 -2.39 4.94 6.16
N HIS A 18 -3.32 4.02 6.41
CA HIS A 18 -4.08 3.34 5.35
C HIS A 18 -4.93 4.34 4.56
N LYS A 19 -5.58 5.26 5.27
CA LYS A 19 -6.40 6.29 4.65
C LYS A 19 -5.61 7.13 3.65
N ALA A 20 -4.38 7.54 4.01
CA ALA A 20 -3.52 8.32 3.12
C ALA A 20 -3.20 7.58 1.81
N VAL A 21 -2.90 6.28 1.87
CA VAL A 21 -2.63 5.46 0.67
C VAL A 21 -3.89 5.34 -0.20
N LEU A 22 -5.05 5.08 0.43
CA LEU A 22 -6.33 4.96 -0.27
C LEU A 22 -6.75 6.28 -0.92
N ASP A 23 -6.69 7.39 -0.18
CA ASP A 23 -7.03 8.73 -0.65
C ASP A 23 -6.15 9.10 -1.87
N THR A 24 -4.85 8.85 -1.81
CA THR A 24 -3.95 9.06 -2.96
C THR A 24 -4.34 8.19 -4.16
N GLY A 25 -4.69 6.91 -3.96
CA GLY A 25 -5.16 6.05 -5.05
C GLY A 25 -6.40 6.59 -5.76
N PHE A 26 -7.40 7.02 -4.99
CA PHE A 26 -8.63 7.60 -5.52
C PHE A 26 -8.43 8.97 -6.18
N GLU A 27 -7.45 9.75 -5.72
CA GLU A 27 -7.11 11.05 -6.31
C GLU A 27 -6.43 10.89 -7.69
N VAL A 28 -5.53 9.91 -7.81
CA VAL A 28 -4.68 9.78 -9.01
C VAL A 28 -5.22 8.80 -10.06
N GLY A 29 -6.13 7.89 -9.70
CA GLY A 29 -6.60 6.80 -10.56
C GLY A 29 -8.07 6.90 -10.97
N LYS A 30 -8.37 6.63 -12.25
CA LYS A 30 -9.76 6.48 -12.74
C LYS A 30 -10.39 5.18 -12.23
N THR A 31 -9.63 4.09 -12.28
CA THR A 31 -9.98 2.79 -11.68
C THR A 31 -8.97 2.47 -10.59
N VAL A 32 -9.44 2.12 -9.41
CA VAL A 32 -8.59 1.70 -8.29
C VAL A 32 -8.87 0.25 -7.93
N VAL A 33 -7.83 -0.58 -8.00
CA VAL A 33 -7.88 -1.99 -7.60
C VAL A 33 -7.17 -2.13 -6.25
N ILE A 34 -7.92 -2.55 -5.23
CA ILE A 34 -7.40 -2.72 -3.88
C ILE A 34 -7.23 -4.21 -3.58
N GLY A 35 -5.98 -4.65 -3.53
CA GLY A 35 -5.60 -5.98 -3.09
C GLY A 35 -5.58 -6.05 -1.56
N LEU A 36 -6.51 -6.84 -1.00
CA LEU A 36 -6.56 -7.13 0.42
C LEU A 36 -5.85 -8.45 0.70
N THR A 37 -5.01 -8.46 1.74
CA THR A 37 -4.33 -9.67 2.19
C THR A 37 -4.36 -9.76 3.72
N SER A 38 -3.90 -10.88 4.28
CA SER A 38 -3.64 -11.01 5.71
C SER A 38 -2.13 -11.12 5.94
N ASP A 39 -1.70 -10.87 7.18
CA ASP A 39 -0.28 -11.02 7.54
C ASP A 39 0.20 -12.46 7.25
N ASP A 40 -0.64 -13.47 7.51
CA ASP A 40 -0.34 -14.87 7.21
C ASP A 40 -0.28 -15.17 5.71
N PHE A 41 -1.16 -14.54 4.91
CA PHE A 41 -1.25 -14.79 3.48
C PHE A 41 -0.11 -14.12 2.71
N ALA A 42 0.26 -12.89 3.09
CA ALA A 42 1.33 -12.14 2.45
C ALA A 42 2.70 -12.86 2.49
N ASN A 43 2.87 -13.81 3.41
CA ASN A 43 4.11 -14.57 3.60
C ASN A 43 4.12 -15.93 2.91
N ARG A 44 3.03 -16.38 2.25
CA ARG A 44 2.89 -17.77 1.76
C ARG A 44 2.63 -17.92 0.27
N ILE A 45 2.07 -16.91 -0.40
CA ILE A 45 1.68 -16.95 -1.83
C ILE A 45 2.13 -15.65 -2.50
N ASP A 46 2.42 -15.69 -3.82
CA ASP A 46 2.72 -14.52 -4.67
C ASP A 46 1.87 -13.30 -4.26
N PRO A 47 2.44 -12.36 -3.49
CA PRO A 47 1.66 -11.30 -2.85
C PRO A 47 1.35 -10.16 -3.82
N TYR A 48 1.88 -10.23 -5.05
CA TYR A 48 1.86 -9.12 -5.99
C TYR A 48 0.70 -9.20 -6.99
N ALA A 49 0.09 -10.39 -7.14
CA ALA A 49 -1.18 -10.60 -7.82
C ALA A 49 -1.30 -9.80 -9.13
N ILE A 50 -2.36 -9.00 -9.27
CA ILE A 50 -2.68 -8.24 -10.48
C ILE A 50 -1.55 -7.30 -10.92
N ALA A 51 -0.75 -6.78 -9.98
CA ALA A 51 0.30 -5.82 -10.27
C ALA A 51 1.40 -6.40 -11.17
N THR A 52 1.63 -7.71 -11.17
CA THR A 52 2.69 -8.34 -11.99
C THR A 52 2.19 -9.12 -13.19
N ILE A 53 0.88 -9.12 -13.45
CA ILE A 53 0.26 -9.92 -14.53
C ILE A 53 -0.60 -9.09 -15.47
N ASP A 54 -1.15 -7.98 -15.00
CA ASP A 54 -2.02 -7.13 -15.81
C ASP A 54 -1.19 -6.05 -16.52
N PRO A 55 -1.10 -6.07 -17.87
CA PRO A 55 -0.41 -5.04 -18.64
C PRO A 55 -1.13 -3.68 -18.56
N GLY A 56 -2.43 -3.66 -18.27
CA GLY A 56 -3.23 -2.43 -18.19
C GLY A 56 -3.22 -1.76 -16.82
N VAL A 57 -2.22 -2.03 -15.97
CA VAL A 57 -1.97 -1.30 -14.71
C VAL A 57 -0.90 -0.25 -14.97
N ASP A 58 -1.17 1.00 -14.62
CA ASP A 58 -0.28 2.12 -14.93
C ASP A 58 0.57 2.55 -13.73
N ALA A 59 0.01 2.42 -12.52
CA ALA A 59 0.62 2.91 -11.30
C ALA A 59 0.29 2.05 -10.09
N ILE A 60 1.19 2.12 -9.09
CA ILE A 60 1.01 1.53 -7.77
C ILE A 60 1.21 2.60 -6.71
N VAL A 61 0.29 2.66 -5.73
CA VAL A 61 0.43 3.54 -4.57
C VAL A 61 0.88 2.72 -3.37
N VAL A 62 1.96 3.16 -2.75
CA VAL A 62 2.57 2.51 -1.59
C VAL A 62 2.93 3.51 -0.51
N SER A 63 3.00 3.05 0.74
CA SER A 63 3.68 3.79 1.79
C SER A 63 5.20 3.73 1.60
N LYS A 64 5.94 4.62 2.27
CA LYS A 64 7.41 4.54 2.34
C LYS A 64 7.89 3.18 2.88
N GLU A 65 7.15 2.54 3.78
CA GLU A 65 7.51 1.24 4.36
C GLU A 65 7.46 0.11 3.32
N THR A 66 6.59 0.23 2.32
CA THR A 66 6.36 -0.78 1.29
C THR A 66 6.99 -0.44 -0.06
N LEU A 67 7.83 0.61 -0.13
CA LEU A 67 8.47 1.05 -1.37
C LEU A 67 9.31 -0.06 -2.02
N MET A 68 10.11 -0.78 -1.23
CA MET A 68 10.93 -1.89 -1.72
C MET A 68 10.10 -2.95 -2.45
N ARG A 69 8.87 -3.23 -1.98
CA ARG A 69 7.97 -4.17 -2.65
C ARG A 69 7.47 -3.66 -4.00
N ALA A 70 7.26 -2.35 -4.15
CA ALA A 70 6.90 -1.77 -5.44
C ALA A 70 8.06 -1.86 -6.45
N GLU A 71 9.29 -1.69 -6.00
CA GLU A 71 10.49 -1.87 -6.83
C GLU A 71 10.65 -3.35 -7.25
N GLU A 72 10.40 -4.29 -6.34
CA GLU A 72 10.35 -5.73 -6.66
C GLU A 72 9.27 -6.06 -7.70
N ILE A 73 8.09 -5.45 -7.61
CA ILE A 73 7.02 -5.60 -8.61
C ILE A 73 7.51 -5.15 -9.99
N ASN A 74 8.15 -3.99 -10.10
CA ASN A 74 8.69 -3.52 -11.38
C ASN A 74 9.79 -4.43 -11.91
N ALA A 75 10.66 -4.97 -11.05
CA ALA A 75 11.66 -5.96 -11.46
C ALA A 75 11.02 -7.25 -12.01
N ILE A 76 9.89 -7.70 -11.43
CA ILE A 76 9.13 -8.86 -11.93
C ILE A 76 8.45 -8.51 -13.27
N ARG A 77 7.87 -7.32 -13.39
CA ARG A 77 7.23 -6.84 -14.63
C ARG A 77 8.23 -6.77 -15.79
N ALA A 78 9.42 -6.24 -15.54
CA ALA A 78 10.51 -6.21 -16.53
C ALA A 78 10.88 -7.62 -17.02
N LYS A 79 11.00 -8.60 -16.11
CA LYS A 79 11.24 -10.02 -16.47
C LYS A 79 10.11 -10.65 -17.28
N LYS A 80 8.88 -10.13 -17.15
CA LYS A 80 7.68 -10.56 -17.88
C LYS A 80 7.41 -9.72 -19.13
N CYS A 81 8.31 -8.82 -19.51
CA CYS A 81 8.14 -7.88 -20.63
C CYS A 81 6.88 -6.99 -20.49
N LEU A 82 6.56 -6.58 -19.27
CA LEU A 82 5.52 -5.61 -18.96
C LEU A 82 6.16 -4.25 -18.65
N ASP A 83 5.48 -3.16 -18.99
CA ASP A 83 5.93 -1.81 -18.69
C ASP A 83 6.03 -1.58 -17.17
N GLU A 84 7.01 -0.80 -16.73
CA GLU A 84 7.14 -0.45 -15.32
C GLU A 84 5.95 0.39 -14.83
N LEU A 85 5.50 0.12 -13.61
CA LEU A 85 4.48 0.92 -12.94
C LEU A 85 5.09 2.23 -12.47
N THR A 86 4.34 3.32 -12.60
CA THR A 86 4.65 4.54 -11.85
C THR A 86 4.45 4.28 -10.35
N ILE A 87 5.52 4.40 -9.56
CA ILE A 87 5.47 4.20 -8.11
C ILE A 87 5.15 5.53 -7.44
N ILE A 88 4.01 5.58 -6.74
CA ILE A 88 3.57 6.76 -5.99
C ILE A 88 3.76 6.48 -4.50
N VAL A 89 4.69 7.20 -3.87
CA VAL A 89 5.05 6.98 -2.47
C VAL A 89 4.32 7.98 -1.58
N VAL A 90 3.54 7.46 -0.64
CA VAL A 90 2.87 8.23 0.40
C VAL A 90 3.75 8.24 1.66
N PRO A 91 3.95 9.41 2.30
CA PRO A 91 4.68 9.49 3.56
C PRO A 91 4.08 8.59 4.65
N THR A 92 4.93 7.98 5.47
CA THR A 92 4.48 7.21 6.65
C THR A 92 3.74 8.13 7.61
N ALA A 93 2.51 7.77 7.97
CA ALA A 93 1.75 8.49 8.97
C ALA A 93 2.32 8.22 10.38
N LEU A 94 2.65 9.28 11.11
CA LEU A 94 3.25 9.20 12.45
C LEU A 94 2.22 9.54 13.53
N ALA A 95 2.33 8.89 14.68
CA ALA A 95 1.65 9.26 15.91
C ALA A 95 2.30 10.50 16.55
N LYS A 96 1.66 11.06 17.59
CA LYS A 96 2.17 12.26 18.30
C LYS A 96 3.55 12.08 18.93
N ASP A 97 3.92 10.85 19.26
CA ASP A 97 5.24 10.50 19.79
C ASP A 97 6.30 10.27 18.70
N GLY A 98 5.95 10.46 17.43
CA GLY A 98 6.84 10.30 16.28
C GLY A 98 6.99 8.86 15.79
N ARG A 99 6.38 7.86 16.44
CA ARG A 99 6.38 6.47 15.95
C ARG A 99 5.39 6.31 14.79
N PRO A 100 5.64 5.41 13.81
CA PRO A 100 4.64 5.07 12.79
C PRO A 100 3.32 4.60 13.42
N ILE A 101 2.20 5.11 12.91
CA ILE A 101 0.88 4.61 13.28
C ILE A 101 0.77 3.17 12.79
N SER A 102 0.49 2.23 13.69
CA SER A 102 0.30 0.82 13.35
C SER A 102 -0.86 0.22 14.14
N GLY A 103 -1.53 -0.77 13.54
CA GLY A 103 -2.60 -1.52 14.21
C GLY A 103 -2.18 -2.18 15.53
N ASN A 104 -0.88 -2.50 15.70
CA ASN A 104 -0.35 -3.03 16.96
C ASN A 104 -0.42 -2.03 18.11
N LEU A 105 -0.04 -0.76 17.88
CA LEU A 105 -0.10 0.29 18.89
C LEU A 105 -1.55 0.63 19.26
N ILE A 106 -2.45 0.60 18.27
CA ILE A 106 -3.89 0.82 18.46
C ILE A 106 -4.51 -0.30 19.31
N ARG A 107 -4.22 -1.58 18.98
CA ARG A 107 -4.73 -2.73 19.75
C ARG A 107 -4.21 -2.79 21.18
N LYS A 108 -3.00 -2.27 21.43
CA LYS A 108 -2.44 -2.12 22.78
C LYS A 108 -3.03 -0.95 23.56
N GLY A 109 -3.83 -0.09 22.92
CA GLY A 109 -4.38 1.11 23.53
C GLY A 109 -3.33 2.19 23.81
N GLU A 110 -2.18 2.17 23.10
CA GLU A 110 -1.16 3.22 23.23
C GLU A 110 -1.55 4.49 22.43
N ILE A 111 -2.25 4.29 21.31
CA ILE A 111 -2.72 5.37 20.42
C ILE A 111 -4.12 5.06 19.86
N ASP A 112 -4.85 6.09 19.42
CA ASP A 112 -6.05 5.94 18.61
C ASP A 112 -5.74 5.79 17.09
N ILE A 113 -6.79 5.65 16.28
CA ILE A 113 -6.68 5.47 14.81
C ILE A 113 -6.09 6.68 14.06
N ASP A 114 -6.10 7.86 14.69
CA ASP A 114 -5.55 9.09 14.16
C ASP A 114 -4.09 9.31 14.59
N GLY A 115 -3.61 8.54 15.57
CA GLY A 115 -2.27 8.62 16.14
C GLY A 115 -2.17 9.53 17.36
N ASN A 116 -3.29 9.86 18.01
CA ASN A 116 -3.28 10.53 19.31
C ASN A 116 -2.93 9.52 20.41
N LEU A 117 -2.14 9.95 21.40
CA LEU A 117 -1.84 9.15 22.58
C LEU A 117 -3.10 8.95 23.43
N LEU A 118 -3.24 7.76 24.01
CA LEU A 118 -4.32 7.38 24.93
C LEU A 118 -3.84 7.28 26.38
#